data_AF-A0A2R6J8V4-F1
#
_entry.id   AF-A0A2R6J8V4-F1
#
_cell.length_a   1.000
_cell.length_b   1.000
_cell.length_c   1.000
_cell.angle_alpha   90.00
_cell.angle_beta   90.00
_cell.angle_gamma   90.00
#
_symmetry.space_group_name_H-M   'P 1'
#
loop_
_entity.id
_entity.type
_entity.pdbx_description
1 polymer ?
#
loop_
_entity_poly.entity_id
_entity_poly.type
_entity_poly.pdbx_seq_one_letter_code
_entity_poly.pdbx_strand_id
1 'polypeptide(L)' 'MSEGSEPAADPERAAVLREIAEEVRGESSESEHVAAFLYRVSDLYDPDEGTTPEDIYVSVRNVFRIKERGTLERNRG' A
#
# COMPACT_ATOMS: atom_id res chain seq x y z
N MET A 1 -14.00 0.01 -22.64
CA MET A 1 -13.22 -0.15 -21.40
C MET A 1 -13.65 1.02 -20.53
N SER A 2 -14.24 0.80 -19.35
CA SER A 2 -14.47 1.94 -18.45
C SER A 2 -13.09 2.51 -18.11
N GLU A 3 -12.82 3.75 -18.49
CA GLU A 3 -11.76 4.54 -17.89
C GLU A 3 -11.98 4.47 -16.38
N GLY A 4 -11.12 3.74 -15.68
CA GLY A 4 -10.99 3.93 -14.24
C GLY A 4 -10.54 5.36 -14.08
N SER A 5 -11.43 6.24 -13.62
CA SER A 5 -11.09 7.64 -13.36
C SER A 5 -9.82 7.65 -12.53
N GLU A 6 -8.76 8.29 -13.03
CA GLU A 6 -7.60 8.56 -12.18
C GLU A 6 -8.10 9.26 -10.89
N PRO A 7 -7.59 8.86 -9.72
CA PRO A 7 -7.99 9.51 -8.48
C PRO A 7 -7.67 10.99 -8.60
N ALA A 8 -8.68 11.84 -8.42
CA ALA A 8 -8.44 13.27 -8.31
C ALA A 8 -7.62 13.54 -7.04
N ALA A 9 -6.76 14.55 -7.09
CA ALA A 9 -6.03 15.01 -5.91
C ALA A 9 -7.02 15.34 -4.78
N ASP A 10 -6.76 14.79 -3.60
CA ASP A 10 -7.59 14.91 -2.40
C ASP A 10 -6.68 14.89 -1.15
N PRO A 11 -6.10 16.05 -0.78
CA PRO A 11 -5.18 16.14 0.36
C PRO A 11 -5.83 15.73 1.69
N GLU A 12 -7.15 15.90 1.84
CA GLU A 12 -7.87 15.47 3.04
C GLU A 12 -7.90 13.94 3.13
N ARG A 13 -8.21 13.26 2.02
CA ARG A 13 -8.14 11.79 1.96
C ARG A 13 -6.72 11.27 2.16
N ALA A 14 -5.71 11.94 1.60
CA ALA A 14 -4.31 11.60 1.85
C ALA A 14 -3.98 11.68 3.36
N ALA A 15 -4.38 12.77 4.03
CA ALA A 15 -4.16 12.96 5.46
C ALA A 15 -4.85 11.88 6.32
N VAL A 16 -6.11 11.55 6.03
CA VAL A 16 -6.85 10.49 6.74
C VAL A 16 -6.17 9.13 6.58
N LEU A 17 -5.69 8.80 5.38
CA LEU A 17 -4.98 7.53 5.15
C LEU A 17 -3.67 7.47 5.93
N ARG A 18 -2.94 8.59 6.04
CA ARG A 18 -1.71 8.69 6.83
C ARG A 18 -1.97 8.58 8.33
N GLU A 19 -3.06 9.19 8.82
CA GLU A 19 -3.50 9.05 10.21
C GLU A 19 -3.81 7.58 10.56
N ILE A 20 -4.62 6.92 9.72
CA ILE A 20 -4.93 5.49 9.91
C ILE A 20 -3.66 4.63 9.81
N ALA A 21 -2.72 4.98 8.91
CA ALA A 21 -1.45 4.27 8.79
C ALA A 21 -0.66 4.33 10.10
N GLU A 22 -0.61 5.49 10.76
CA GLU A 22 0.04 5.63 12.08
C GLU A 22 -0.69 4.85 13.17
N GLU A 23 -2.04 4.87 13.19
CA GLU A 23 -2.81 4.10 14.17
C GLU A 23 -2.62 2.59 14.04
N VAL A 24 -2.53 2.09 12.81
CA VAL A 24 -2.35 0.66 12.52
C VAL A 24 -0.92 0.19 12.76
N ARG A 25 0.06 1.10 12.77
CA ARG A 25 1.48 0.80 12.89
C ARG A 25 1.84 0.30 14.30
N GLY A 26 1.66 -1.00 14.51
CA GLY A 26 2.15 -1.73 15.68
C GLY A 26 3.53 -2.37 15.48
N GLU A 27 3.98 -3.14 16.46
CA GLU A 27 5.33 -3.76 16.51
C GLU A 27 5.48 -5.03 15.66
N SER A 28 4.40 -5.53 15.05
CA SER A 28 4.46 -6.71 14.20
C SER A 28 4.89 -6.35 12.79
N SER A 29 5.62 -7.24 12.13
CA SER A 29 5.95 -7.07 10.71
C SER A 29 4.70 -6.96 9.84
N GLU A 30 3.58 -7.57 10.25
CA GLU A 30 2.31 -7.46 9.51
C GLU A 30 1.69 -6.08 9.62
N SER A 31 1.65 -5.50 10.84
CA SER A 31 1.16 -4.14 11.06
C SER A 31 2.01 -3.10 10.35
N GLU A 32 3.35 -3.26 10.34
CA GLU A 32 4.24 -2.39 9.58
C GLU A 32 3.96 -2.45 8.07
N HIS A 33 3.71 -3.64 7.51
CA HIS A 33 3.36 -3.77 6.09
C HIS A 33 2.02 -3.11 5.76
N VAL A 34 1.01 -3.22 6.64
CA VAL A 34 -0.29 -2.57 6.42
C VAL A 34 -0.15 -1.05 6.46
N ALA A 35 0.59 -0.51 7.43
CA ALA A 35 0.88 0.92 7.52
C ALA A 35 1.61 1.42 6.26
N ALA A 36 2.65 0.71 5.81
CA ALA A 36 3.38 1.06 4.59
C ALA A 36 2.50 1.04 3.33
N PHE A 37 1.54 0.11 3.26
CA PHE A 37 0.58 0.07 2.16
C PHE A 37 -0.36 1.28 2.18
N LEU A 38 -0.89 1.65 3.34
CA LEU A 38 -1.76 2.82 3.50
C LEU A 38 -1.04 4.12 3.12
N TYR A 39 0.23 4.25 3.52
CA TYR A 39 1.08 5.36 3.08
C TYR A 39 1.19 5.43 1.56
N ARG A 40 1.50 4.30 0.91
CA ARG A 40 1.61 4.26 -0.56
C ARG A 40 0.30 4.64 -1.25
N VAL A 41 -0.85 4.22 -0.70
CA VAL A 41 -2.17 4.60 -1.22
C VAL A 41 -2.47 6.08 -0.98
N SER A 42 -1.98 6.66 0.11
CA SER A 42 -2.13 8.11 0.38
C SER A 42 -1.47 8.96 -0.70
N ASP A 43 -0.33 8.50 -1.25
CA ASP A 43 0.41 9.19 -2.31
C ASP A 43 -0.41 9.33 -3.62
N LEU A 44 -1.47 8.53 -3.83
CA LEU A 44 -2.36 8.71 -4.99
C LEU A 44 -3.18 9.99 -4.93
N TYR A 45 -3.43 10.48 -3.72
CA TYR A 45 -4.30 11.62 -3.48
C TYR A 45 -3.50 12.90 -3.20
N ASP A 46 -2.18 12.78 -3.03
CA ASP A 46 -1.28 13.90 -2.78
C ASP A 46 -0.86 14.53 -4.13
N PRO A 47 -1.22 15.79 -4.41
CA PRO A 47 -0.88 16.44 -5.68
C PRO A 47 0.62 16.64 -5.90
N ASP A 48 1.42 16.59 -4.83
CA ASP A 48 2.88 16.72 -4.89
C ASP A 48 3.56 15.36 -5.17
N GLU A 49 2.81 14.26 -5.07
CA GLU A 49 3.29 12.90 -5.33
C GLU A 49 2.90 12.45 -6.74
N GLY A 50 3.88 12.02 -7.53
CA GLY A 50 3.67 11.50 -8.90
C GLY A 50 3.25 10.03 -8.93
N THR A 51 2.60 9.52 -7.88
CA THR A 51 2.31 8.09 -7.72
C THR A 51 1.11 7.70 -8.57
N THR A 52 1.25 6.62 -9.35
CA THR A 52 0.15 6.07 -10.16
C THR A 52 -0.49 4.86 -9.50
N PRO A 53 -1.77 4.54 -9.82
CA PRO A 53 -2.41 3.29 -9.39
C PRO A 53 -1.61 2.04 -9.76
N GLU A 54 -0.94 2.05 -10.91
CA GLU A 54 -0.07 0.98 -11.40
C GLU A 54 1.14 0.78 -10.49
N ASP A 55 1.77 1.86 -10.00
CA ASP A 55 2.91 1.78 -9.08
C ASP A 55 2.54 1.07 -7.78
N ILE A 56 1.33 1.33 -7.28
CA ILE A 56 0.80 0.67 -6.09
C ILE A 56 0.52 -0.79 -6.38
N TYR A 57 -0.14 -1.10 -7.49
CA TYR A 57 -0.44 -2.49 -7.86
C TYR A 57 0.83 -3.34 -7.97
N VAL A 58 1.89 -2.79 -8.57
CA VAL A 58 3.21 -3.47 -8.66
C VAL A 58 3.79 -3.70 -7.27
N SER A 59 3.77 -2.70 -6.40
CA SER A 59 4.28 -2.79 -5.03
C SER A 59 3.55 -3.88 -4.22
N VAL A 60 2.22 -3.85 -4.21
CA VAL A 60 1.36 -4.80 -3.50
C VAL A 60 1.56 -6.23 -3.98
N ARG A 61 1.55 -6.44 -5.31
CA ARG A 61 1.76 -7.76 -5.91
C ARG A 61 3.11 -8.34 -5.52
N ASN A 62 4.15 -7.52 -5.45
CA ASN A 62 5.49 -7.96 -5.03
C ASN A 62 5.50 -8.38 -3.56
N VAL A 63 4.85 -7.62 -2.66
CA VAL A 63 4.72 -7.98 -1.23
C VAL A 63 4.02 -9.33 -1.05
N PHE A 64 2.91 -9.57 -1.74
CA PHE A 64 2.19 -10.85 -1.66
C PHE A 64 3.02 -12.03 -2.21
N ARG A 65 3.71 -11.85 -3.33
CA ARG A 65 4.55 -12.89 -3.94
C ARG A 65 5.72 -13.31 -3.05
N ILE A 66 6.28 -12.38 -2.28
CA ILE A 66 7.35 -12.67 -1.31
C ILE A 66 6.79 -13.47 -0.13
N LYS A 67 5.60 -13.12 0.39
CA LYS A 67 4.94 -13.89 1.47
C LYS A 67 4.64 -15.33 1.06
N GLU A 68 4.20 -15.57 -0.18
CA GLU A 68 4.00 -16.93 -0.71
C GLU A 68 5.29 -17.75 -0.75
N ARG A 69 6.42 -17.17 -1.20
CA ARG A 69 7.71 -17.85 -1.21
C ARG A 69 8.25 -18.15 0.20
N GLY A 70 8.10 -17.24 1.15
CA GLY A 70 8.53 -17.45 2.54
C GLY A 70 7.73 -18.55 3.27
N THR A 71 6.52 -18.87 2.80
CA THR A 71 5.70 -19.95 3.36
C THR A 71 6.02 -21.31 2.72
N LEU A 72 6.40 -21.33 1.43
CA LEU A 72 6.82 -22.53 0.72
C LEU A 72 8.17 -23.08 1.18
N GLU A 73 9.12 -22.24 1.61
CA GLU A 73 10.40 -22.71 2.15
C GLU A 73 10.29 -23.32 3.56
N ARG A 74 9.27 -22.96 4.34
CA ARG A 74 9.04 -23.53 5.68
C ARG A 74 8.35 -24.90 5.68
N ASN A 75 7.87 -25.38 4.53
CA ASN A 75 7.14 -26.65 4.39
C ASN A 75 7.98 -27.76 3.69
N ARG A 76 9.30 -27.56 3.57
CA ARG A 76 10.25 -28.54 3.00
C ARG A 76 11.28 -29.05 4.02
N GLY A 77 10.92 -29.05 5.31
CA GLY A 77 11.71 -29.60 6.41
C GLY A 77 11.08 -30.86 6.97
#